data_AF-A0A817DDD5-F1
#
_entry.id   AF-A0A817DDD5-F1
#
_cell.length_a   1.000
_cell.length_b   1.000
_cell.length_c   1.000
_cell.angle_alpha   90.00
_cell.angle_beta   90.00
_cell.angle_gamma   90.00
#
_symmetry.space_group_name_H-M   'P 1'
#
loop_
_entity.id
_entity.type
_entity.pdbx_description
1 polymer ?
#
loop_
_entity_poly.entity_id
_entity_poly.type
_entity_poly.pdbx_seq_one_letter_code
_entity_poly.pdbx_strand_id
1 'polypeptide(L)'
;MKLYLILFLFEFLSNCLAQTSPKLTIDEFLNSTNYPSLSLSPNGQYLLVHSMRPAWESNRYDNILWLYKTQGGQQKLITNQLSRSITPKWSPTGNWIAFLADTNTENKSPENHFHTEYPNKTDSKSIQYLHLYNVISKEIILIDIANEIPLAMTWGYDDLSLYYVSTSLLKKKIIHWNLNGRM
;
A
#
# COMPACT_ATOMS: atom_id res chain seq x y z
N MET A 1 62.98 16.76 -3.91
CA MET A 1 61.70 16.85 -4.65
C MET A 1 60.80 15.61 -4.55
N LYS A 2 61.32 14.39 -4.34
CA LYS A 2 60.50 13.16 -4.17
C LYS A 2 59.84 12.98 -2.78
N LEU A 3 60.29 13.70 -1.74
CA LEU A 3 59.78 13.54 -0.38
C LEU A 3 58.51 14.36 -0.08
N TYR A 4 58.36 15.54 -0.71
CA TYR A 4 57.17 16.39 -0.55
C TYR A 4 55.92 15.82 -1.23
N LEU A 5 56.09 14.99 -2.28
CA LEU A 5 54.97 14.37 -2.98
C LEU A 5 54.27 13.29 -2.13
N ILE A 6 54.99 12.65 -1.21
CA ILE A 6 54.47 11.59 -0.33
C ILE A 6 53.73 12.19 0.87
N LEU A 7 54.18 13.33 1.38
CA LEU A 7 53.50 14.08 2.45
C LEU A 7 52.16 14.68 1.98
N PHE A 8 52.10 15.17 0.74
CA PHE A 8 50.84 15.67 0.15
C PHE A 8 49.83 14.56 -0.14
N LEU A 9 50.30 13.33 -0.42
CA LEU A 9 49.43 12.17 -0.65
C LEU A 9 48.83 11.62 0.66
N PHE A 10 49.46 11.88 1.80
CA PHE A 10 48.99 11.41 3.11
C PHE A 10 47.90 12.33 3.69
N GLU A 11 47.97 13.64 3.43
CA GLU A 11 46.93 14.60 3.85
C GLU A 11 45.59 14.41 3.13
N PHE A 12 45.58 13.81 1.95
CA PHE A 12 44.34 13.53 1.21
C PHE A 12 43.60 12.27 1.69
N LEU A 13 44.28 11.33 2.36
CA LEU A 13 43.65 10.11 2.87
C LEU A 13 42.86 10.31 4.18
N SER A 14 43.13 11.37 4.94
CA SER A 14 42.54 11.57 6.27
C SER A 14 41.10 12.09 6.28
N ASN A 15 40.57 12.56 5.15
CA ASN A 15 39.17 13.05 5.09
C ASN A 15 38.13 11.93 4.90
N CYS A 16 38.53 10.66 4.90
CA CYS A 16 37.60 9.56 4.62
C CYS A 16 36.96 8.90 5.87
N LEU A 17 37.22 9.40 7.08
CA LEU A 17 36.71 8.81 8.32
C LEU A 17 36.00 9.85 9.20
N ALA A 18 34.70 10.04 8.96
CA ALA A 18 33.67 10.20 10.01
C ALA A 18 32.38 10.71 9.36
N GLN A 19 31.74 9.87 8.54
CA GLN A 19 30.32 10.09 8.27
C GLN A 19 29.56 9.54 9.48
N THR A 20 29.46 10.34 10.56
CA THR A 20 28.57 10.02 11.68
C THR A 20 27.16 9.99 11.13
N SER A 21 26.55 8.80 11.05
CA SER A 21 25.14 8.69 10.71
C SER A 21 24.33 9.60 11.64
N PRO A 22 23.34 10.35 11.12
CA PRO A 22 22.51 11.21 11.96
C PRO A 22 21.91 10.39 13.10
N LYS A 23 21.85 10.96 14.31
CA LYS A 23 21.24 10.29 15.46
C LYS A 23 19.74 10.13 15.17
N LEU A 24 19.27 8.88 15.07
CA LEU A 24 17.86 8.57 14.89
C LEU A 24 17.04 9.17 16.04
N THR A 25 16.09 10.04 15.71
CA THR A 25 15.15 10.61 16.69
C THR A 25 13.88 9.75 16.81
N ILE A 26 13.16 9.89 17.92
CA ILE A 26 11.86 9.22 18.11
C ILE A 26 10.87 9.69 17.04
N ASP A 27 10.89 10.98 16.70
CA ASP A 27 10.03 11.54 15.67
C ASP A 27 10.32 10.91 14.29
N GLU A 28 11.59 10.76 13.90
CA GLU A 28 11.95 10.07 12.67
C GLU A 28 11.54 8.59 12.68
N PHE A 29 11.75 7.90 13.80
CA PHE A 29 11.34 6.51 13.96
C PHE A 29 9.82 6.36 13.81
N LEU A 30 9.05 7.23 14.47
CA LEU A 30 7.59 7.21 14.43
C LEU A 30 7.03 7.64 13.09
N ASN A 31 7.70 8.56 12.37
CA ASN A 31 7.31 9.01 11.02
C ASN A 31 7.78 8.08 9.90
N SER A 32 8.36 6.92 10.24
CA SER A 32 8.84 5.98 9.23
C SER A 32 7.72 5.46 8.33
N THR A 33 8.04 5.32 7.05
CA THR A 33 7.16 4.66 6.07
C THR A 33 7.50 3.19 5.99
N ASN A 34 6.48 2.35 6.16
CA ASN A 34 6.57 0.91 6.02
C ASN A 34 6.15 0.48 4.60
N TYR A 35 6.64 -0.67 4.15
CA TYR A 35 6.29 -1.25 2.85
C TYR A 35 5.76 -2.67 3.02
N PRO A 36 4.47 -2.84 3.40
CA PRO A 36 3.96 -4.14 3.81
C PRO A 36 3.95 -5.20 2.69
N SER A 37 3.90 -4.79 1.43
CA SER A 37 3.95 -5.72 0.31
C SER A 37 4.56 -5.12 -0.96
N LEU A 38 5.29 -5.96 -1.69
CA LEU A 38 5.83 -5.69 -3.02
C LEU A 38 5.53 -6.88 -3.91
N SER A 39 5.17 -6.63 -5.18
CA SER A 39 4.91 -7.71 -6.13
C SER A 39 5.18 -7.26 -7.56
N LEU A 40 5.98 -8.03 -8.28
CA LEU A 40 6.17 -7.86 -9.73
C LEU A 40 4.93 -8.33 -10.48
N SER A 41 4.57 -7.63 -11.55
CA SER A 41 3.61 -8.14 -12.52
C SER A 41 4.14 -9.46 -13.12
N PRO A 42 3.26 -10.35 -13.61
CA PRO A 42 3.67 -11.64 -14.19
C PRO A 42 4.71 -11.52 -15.30
N ASN A 43 4.62 -10.47 -16.11
CA ASN A 43 5.58 -10.17 -17.19
C ASN A 43 6.81 -9.37 -16.72
N GLY A 44 6.93 -9.04 -15.43
CA GLY A 44 8.05 -8.31 -14.85
C GLY A 44 8.16 -6.83 -15.24
N GLN A 45 7.22 -6.28 -16.00
CA GLN A 45 7.28 -4.88 -16.47
C GLN A 45 6.88 -3.85 -15.42
N TYR A 46 6.08 -4.27 -14.43
CA TYR A 46 5.58 -3.41 -13.39
C TYR A 46 5.91 -3.95 -12.00
N LEU A 47 6.19 -3.04 -11.07
CA LEU A 47 6.33 -3.32 -9.65
C LEU A 47 5.17 -2.63 -8.92
N LEU A 48 4.36 -3.45 -8.25
CA LEU A 48 3.33 -2.99 -7.33
C LEU A 48 3.95 -2.80 -5.95
N VAL A 49 3.75 -1.63 -5.36
CA VAL A 49 4.26 -1.30 -4.02
C VAL A 49 3.12 -0.80 -3.16
N HIS A 50 2.92 -1.46 -2.03
CA HIS A 50 2.07 -0.97 -0.95
C HIS A 50 2.96 -0.26 0.07
N SER A 51 2.73 1.03 0.29
CA SER A 51 3.35 1.79 1.37
C SER A 51 2.33 2.15 2.44
N MET A 52 2.78 2.20 3.68
CA MET A 52 1.99 2.59 4.84
C MET A 52 2.74 3.64 5.64
N ARG A 53 2.12 4.80 5.88
CA ARG A 53 2.71 5.87 6.68
C ARG A 53 1.73 6.41 7.72
N PRO A 54 2.21 6.88 8.88
CA PRO A 54 1.36 7.59 9.83
C PRO A 54 0.76 8.86 9.23
N ALA A 55 -0.49 9.14 9.56
CA ALA A 55 -1.21 10.37 9.25
C ALA A 55 -1.76 10.95 10.57
N TRP A 56 -0.87 11.63 11.31
CA TRP A 56 -1.08 12.09 12.68
C TRP A 56 -2.35 12.90 12.88
N GLU A 57 -2.64 13.84 11.98
CA GLU A 57 -3.85 14.69 12.01
C GLU A 57 -5.16 13.90 12.05
N SER A 58 -5.13 12.69 11.49
CA SER A 58 -6.29 11.82 11.39
C SER A 58 -6.20 10.58 12.26
N ASN A 59 -5.18 10.51 13.12
CA ASN A 59 -4.90 9.38 14.02
C ASN A 59 -5.03 8.00 13.33
N ARG A 60 -4.50 7.89 12.11
CA ARG A 60 -4.55 6.66 11.30
C ARG A 60 -3.23 6.44 10.55
N TYR A 61 -3.14 5.30 9.88
CA TYR A 61 -2.14 5.04 8.84
C TYR A 61 -2.78 5.17 7.46
N ASP A 62 -2.19 5.99 6.60
CA ASP A 62 -2.49 6.06 5.17
C ASP A 62 -1.84 4.86 4.48
N ASN A 63 -2.65 4.08 3.78
CA ASN A 63 -2.21 2.93 3.01
C ASN A 63 -2.35 3.28 1.53
N ILE A 64 -1.22 3.26 0.83
CA ILE A 64 -1.09 3.81 -0.51
C ILE A 64 -0.56 2.72 -1.43
N LEU A 65 -1.21 2.58 -2.59
CA LEU A 65 -0.85 1.61 -3.61
C LEU A 65 -0.25 2.33 -4.81
N TRP A 66 0.96 1.95 -5.16
CA TRP A 66 1.75 2.54 -6.22
C TRP A 66 2.12 1.51 -7.28
N LEU A 67 2.20 1.97 -8.52
CA LEU A 67 2.66 1.19 -9.65
C LEU A 67 3.88 1.83 -10.29
N TYR A 68 4.97 1.07 -10.39
CA TYR A 68 6.23 1.51 -10.98
C TYR A 68 6.56 0.69 -12.23
N LYS A 69 7.19 1.31 -13.23
CA LYS A 69 7.81 0.58 -14.35
C LYS A 69 9.20 0.08 -13.96
N THR A 70 9.50 -1.19 -14.21
CA THR A 70 10.76 -1.82 -13.77
C THR A 70 11.98 -1.39 -14.57
N GLN A 71 11.81 -1.02 -15.85
CA GLN A 71 12.89 -0.50 -16.69
C GLN A 71 13.20 0.99 -16.43
N GLY A 72 12.74 1.53 -15.31
CA GLY A 72 12.76 2.96 -15.01
C GLY A 72 11.57 3.69 -15.63
N GLY A 73 11.26 4.87 -15.08
CA GLY A 73 10.19 5.73 -15.58
C GLY A 73 9.14 6.10 -14.53
N GLN A 74 7.93 6.39 -15.02
CA GLN A 74 6.87 7.05 -14.25
C GLN A 74 6.25 6.15 -13.17
N GLN A 75 6.24 6.66 -11.95
CA GLN A 75 5.44 6.18 -10.83
C GLN A 75 3.98 6.61 -11.00
N LYS A 76 3.04 5.71 -10.76
CA LYS A 76 1.61 6.03 -10.74
C LYS A 76 0.98 5.67 -9.40
N LEU A 77 0.23 6.62 -8.83
CA LEU A 77 -0.67 6.35 -7.72
C LEU A 77 -1.92 5.60 -8.22
N ILE A 78 -2.23 4.46 -7.60
CA ILE A 78 -3.49 3.73 -7.84
C ILE A 78 -4.55 4.21 -6.85
N THR A 79 -4.23 4.23 -5.55
CA THR A 79 -5.12 4.70 -4.49
C THR A 79 -4.34 5.08 -3.23
N ASN A 80 -4.87 5.99 -2.43
CA ASN A 80 -4.42 6.32 -1.08
C ASN A 80 -5.42 5.90 0.02
N GLN A 81 -6.46 5.13 -0.34
CA GLN A 81 -7.52 4.65 0.53
C GLN A 81 -7.51 3.11 0.66
N LEU A 82 -6.34 2.48 0.45
CA LEU A 82 -6.21 1.04 0.50
C LEU A 82 -6.59 0.54 1.91
N SER A 83 -7.42 -0.50 1.98
CA SER A 83 -7.84 -1.09 3.22
C SER A 83 -6.72 -1.94 3.83
N ARG A 84 -6.70 -2.07 5.16
CA ARG A 84 -5.69 -2.89 5.86
C ARG A 84 -5.98 -4.39 5.82
N SER A 85 -7.21 -4.78 5.46
CA SER A 85 -7.70 -6.14 5.61
C SER A 85 -7.01 -7.14 4.68
N ILE A 86 -6.65 -6.73 3.44
CA ILE A 86 -6.13 -7.66 2.42
C ILE A 86 -5.03 -7.02 1.57
N THR A 87 -4.05 -7.85 1.20
CA THR A 87 -2.97 -7.49 0.29
C THR A 87 -3.43 -7.47 -1.17
N PRO A 88 -2.97 -6.51 -1.98
CA PRO A 88 -3.34 -6.43 -3.38
C PRO A 88 -2.76 -7.61 -4.18
N LYS A 89 -3.47 -8.06 -5.22
CA LYS A 89 -3.11 -9.24 -6.04
C LYS A 89 -3.18 -8.94 -7.52
N TRP A 90 -2.08 -9.22 -8.22
CA TRP A 90 -2.04 -9.27 -9.68
C TRP A 90 -2.89 -10.41 -10.22
N SER A 91 -3.59 -10.15 -11.32
CA SER A 91 -4.15 -11.22 -12.15
C SER A 91 -3.04 -11.98 -12.88
N PRO A 92 -3.27 -13.24 -13.30
CA PRO A 92 -2.24 -14.08 -13.92
C PRO A 92 -1.61 -13.49 -15.19
N THR A 93 -2.36 -12.71 -15.97
CA THR A 93 -1.81 -12.04 -17.16
C THR A 93 -1.15 -10.69 -16.85
N GLY A 94 -1.41 -10.14 -15.66
CA GLY A 94 -0.95 -8.81 -15.26
C GLY A 94 -1.82 -7.64 -15.77
N ASN A 95 -3.00 -7.92 -16.31
CA ASN A 95 -3.92 -6.88 -16.77
C ASN A 95 -4.65 -6.18 -15.61
N TRP A 96 -4.86 -6.90 -14.51
CA TRP A 96 -5.66 -6.42 -13.38
C TRP A 96 -4.90 -6.49 -12.05
N ILE A 97 -5.24 -5.57 -11.16
CA ILE A 97 -4.85 -5.60 -9.74
C ILE A 97 -6.12 -5.57 -8.91
N ALA A 98 -6.36 -6.63 -8.14
CA ALA A 98 -7.43 -6.69 -7.15
C ALA A 98 -6.95 -6.18 -5.79
N PHE A 99 -7.72 -5.32 -5.14
CA PHE A 99 -7.43 -4.83 -3.80
C PHE A 99 -8.71 -4.40 -3.06
N LEU A 100 -8.65 -4.30 -1.74
CA LEU A 100 -9.73 -3.70 -0.95
C LEU A 100 -9.43 -2.24 -0.66
N ALA A 101 -10.42 -1.37 -0.77
CA ALA A 101 -10.32 0.01 -0.30
C ALA A 101 -11.56 0.39 0.51
N ASP A 102 -11.33 1.27 1.48
CA ASP A 102 -12.39 1.82 2.33
C ASP A 102 -12.93 3.08 1.64
N THR A 103 -14.26 3.21 1.51
CA THR A 103 -14.87 4.40 0.90
C THR A 103 -15.25 5.48 1.92
N ASN A 104 -14.78 5.38 3.17
CA ASN A 104 -15.20 6.33 4.19
C ASN A 104 -14.46 7.66 4.07
N THR A 105 -15.09 8.60 3.38
CA THR A 105 -14.78 10.03 3.39
C THR A 105 -15.51 10.71 4.54
N GLU A 106 -15.12 10.44 5.79
CA GLU A 106 -15.36 11.42 6.84
C GLU A 106 -14.09 12.25 6.98
N ASN A 107 -14.06 13.38 6.28
CA ASN A 107 -13.27 14.53 6.71
C ASN A 107 -13.79 14.92 8.08
N LYS A 108 -13.27 14.31 9.14
CA LYS A 108 -13.35 14.92 10.46
C LYS A 108 -12.43 16.12 10.39
N SER A 109 -13.00 17.27 10.07
CA SER A 109 -12.39 18.58 10.29
C SER A 109 -11.74 18.56 11.68
N PRO A 110 -10.57 19.19 11.88
CA PRO A 110 -9.99 19.30 13.20
C PRO A 110 -10.87 20.26 14.00
N GLU A 111 -11.93 19.74 14.61
CA GLU A 111 -12.60 20.48 15.66
C GLU A 111 -11.62 20.59 16.82
N ASN A 112 -11.20 21.81 17.11
CA ASN A 112 -10.42 22.17 18.28
C ASN A 112 -11.13 21.68 19.53
N HIS A 113 -10.74 20.51 20.04
CA HIS A 113 -11.19 20.00 21.32
C HIS A 113 -10.00 19.42 22.07
N PHE A 114 -9.41 20.25 22.94
CA PHE A 114 -8.72 19.74 24.12
C PHE A 114 -9.76 19.07 25.01
N HIS A 115 -10.14 17.84 24.68
CA HIS A 115 -10.91 16.97 25.54
C HIS A 115 -10.15 15.66 25.68
N THR A 116 -9.77 15.34 26.92
CA THR A 116 -9.20 14.07 27.37
C THR A 116 -10.27 12.99 27.33
N GLU A 117 -10.77 12.68 26.13
CA GLU A 117 -11.73 11.62 25.92
C GLU A 117 -11.25 10.81 24.72
N TYR A 118 -10.75 9.60 25.00
CA TYR A 118 -10.43 8.64 23.96
C TYR A 118 -11.67 8.48 23.09
N PRO A 119 -11.62 8.76 21.77
CA PRO A 119 -12.79 8.67 20.92
C PRO A 119 -13.34 7.25 21.03
N ASN A 120 -14.59 7.14 21.48
CA ASN A 120 -15.31 5.88 21.50
C ASN A 120 -15.27 5.32 20.08
N LYS A 121 -14.57 4.20 19.92
CA LYS A 121 -14.32 3.50 18.64
C LYS A 121 -15.57 2.72 18.23
N THR A 122 -16.73 3.37 18.33
CA THR A 122 -18.03 2.75 18.13
C THR A 122 -18.65 3.36 16.87
N ASP A 123 -18.82 2.49 15.87
CA ASP A 123 -19.82 2.60 14.80
C ASP A 123 -19.63 3.57 13.62
N SER A 124 -18.41 3.74 13.11
CA SER A 124 -18.29 3.97 11.66
C SER A 124 -17.92 2.64 11.01
N LYS A 125 -18.96 1.85 10.67
CA LYS A 125 -18.81 0.60 9.92
C LYS A 125 -18.23 0.97 8.54
N SER A 126 -16.91 0.99 8.42
CA SER A 126 -16.21 1.24 7.16
C SER A 126 -16.68 0.21 6.15
N ILE A 127 -17.44 0.66 5.16
CA ILE A 127 -17.84 -0.20 4.05
C ILE A 127 -16.60 -0.38 3.18
N GLN A 128 -16.17 -1.63 3.03
CA GLN A 128 -15.05 -2.01 2.19
C GLN A 128 -15.59 -2.48 0.85
N TYR A 129 -14.98 -2.01 -0.22
CA TYR A 129 -15.29 -2.49 -1.56
C TYR A 129 -14.10 -3.26 -2.10
N LEU A 130 -14.39 -4.20 -2.99
CA LEU A 130 -13.36 -4.82 -3.81
C LEU A 130 -13.18 -3.98 -5.06
N HIS A 131 -11.95 -3.54 -5.29
CA HIS A 131 -11.55 -2.72 -6.43
C HIS A 131 -10.72 -3.57 -7.37
N LEU A 132 -11.01 -3.48 -8.67
CA LEU A 132 -10.18 -4.00 -9.73
C LEU A 132 -9.62 -2.84 -10.54
N TYR A 133 -8.31 -2.66 -10.49
CA TYR A 133 -7.63 -1.64 -11.28
C TYR A 133 -7.10 -2.26 -12.58
N ASN A 134 -7.50 -1.71 -13.71
CA ASN A 134 -6.98 -2.08 -15.02
C ASN A 134 -5.66 -1.35 -15.29
N VAL A 135 -4.61 -2.11 -15.55
CA VAL A 135 -3.25 -1.56 -15.71
C VAL A 135 -3.10 -0.78 -17.02
N ILE A 136 -3.82 -1.21 -18.07
CA ILE A 136 -3.75 -0.64 -19.42
C ILE A 136 -4.66 0.58 -19.53
N SER A 137 -5.97 0.40 -19.27
CA SER A 137 -6.97 1.47 -19.39
C SER A 137 -6.90 2.49 -18.26
N LYS A 138 -6.24 2.14 -17.14
CA LYS A 138 -6.09 2.98 -15.94
C LYS A 138 -7.39 3.20 -15.16
N GLU A 139 -8.42 2.41 -15.44
CA GLU A 139 -9.73 2.48 -14.80
C GLU A 139 -9.80 1.63 -13.53
N ILE A 140 -10.73 1.96 -12.65
CA ILE A 140 -11.05 1.21 -11.44
C ILE A 140 -12.50 0.76 -11.54
N ILE A 141 -12.73 -0.55 -11.39
CA ILE A 141 -14.05 -1.15 -11.26
C ILE A 141 -14.32 -1.43 -9.78
N LEU A 142 -15.49 -1.01 -9.31
CA LEU A 142 -15.98 -1.28 -7.96
C LEU A 142 -16.88 -2.51 -7.96
N ILE A 143 -16.61 -3.43 -7.05
CA ILE A 143 -17.42 -4.62 -6.81
C ILE A 143 -17.99 -4.53 -5.41
N ASP A 144 -19.31 -4.51 -5.33
CA ASP A 144 -20.03 -4.61 -4.07
C ASP A 144 -19.96 -6.05 -3.53
N ILE A 145 -19.32 -6.18 -2.38
CA ILE A 145 -19.16 -7.45 -1.66
C ILE A 145 -20.26 -7.67 -0.62
N ALA A 146 -21.35 -6.89 -0.66
CA ALA A 146 -22.55 -7.05 0.16
C ALA A 146 -22.28 -7.11 1.68
N ASN A 147 -21.44 -6.19 2.18
CA ASN A 147 -21.00 -6.12 3.59
C ASN A 147 -20.26 -7.37 4.11
N GLU A 148 -19.83 -8.27 3.24
CA GLU A 148 -18.94 -9.36 3.59
C GLU A 148 -17.52 -8.80 3.86
N ILE A 149 -16.84 -9.31 4.88
CA ILE A 149 -15.43 -8.96 5.14
C ILE A 149 -14.58 -10.05 4.48
N PRO A 150 -13.91 -9.79 3.36
CA PRO A 150 -13.04 -10.78 2.77
C PRO A 150 -11.78 -10.88 3.64
N LEU A 151 -11.27 -12.09 3.78
CA LEU A 151 -10.09 -12.40 4.60
C LEU A 151 -8.90 -12.79 3.74
N ALA A 152 -9.16 -13.33 2.56
CA ALA A 152 -8.17 -13.72 1.57
C ALA A 152 -8.79 -13.70 0.19
N MET A 153 -7.98 -13.45 -0.84
CA MET A 153 -8.39 -13.51 -2.24
C MET A 153 -7.31 -14.11 -3.12
N THR A 154 -7.73 -14.73 -4.22
CA THR A 154 -6.85 -15.21 -5.28
C THR A 154 -7.57 -15.13 -6.62
N TRP A 155 -6.81 -14.89 -7.68
CA TRP A 155 -7.31 -15.01 -9.04
C TRP A 155 -7.35 -16.48 -9.48
N GLY A 156 -8.32 -16.80 -10.34
CA GLY A 156 -8.28 -17.99 -11.18
C GLY A 156 -7.28 -17.82 -12.33
N TYR A 157 -6.86 -18.92 -12.93
CA TYR A 157 -5.90 -18.92 -14.05
C TYR A 157 -6.43 -18.30 -15.34
N ASP A 158 -7.75 -18.12 -15.44
CA ASP A 158 -8.46 -17.58 -16.59
C ASP A 158 -8.39 -16.05 -16.70
N ASP A 159 -7.76 -15.36 -15.75
CA ASP A 159 -7.66 -13.90 -15.67
C ASP A 159 -9.00 -13.16 -15.51
N LEU A 160 -10.08 -13.93 -15.35
CA LEU A 160 -11.46 -13.44 -15.29
C LEU A 160 -12.12 -13.77 -13.95
N SER A 161 -11.70 -14.87 -13.33
CA SER A 161 -12.25 -15.33 -12.07
C SER A 161 -11.46 -14.79 -10.88
N LEU A 162 -12.17 -14.31 -9.87
CA LEU A 162 -11.64 -13.97 -8.56
C LEU A 162 -12.37 -14.78 -7.50
N TYR A 163 -11.61 -15.46 -6.65
CA TYR A 163 -12.11 -16.21 -5.51
C TYR A 163 -11.69 -15.48 -4.24
N TYR A 164 -12.63 -15.34 -3.31
CA TYR A 164 -12.31 -14.81 -1.98
C TYR A 164 -13.08 -15.55 -0.89
N VAL A 165 -12.48 -15.63 0.28
CA VAL A 165 -13.11 -16.19 1.47
C VAL A 165 -13.60 -15.03 2.32
N SER A 166 -14.87 -15.03 2.69
CA SER A 166 -15.44 -14.04 3.60
C SER A 166 -16.04 -14.66 4.85
N THR A 167 -16.17 -13.85 5.89
CA THR A 167 -16.95 -14.17 7.09
C THR A 167 -18.14 -13.24 7.20
N SER A 168 -19.34 -13.81 7.26
CA SER A 168 -20.58 -13.11 7.60
C SER A 168 -21.29 -13.82 8.73
N LEU A 169 -21.52 -13.09 9.83
CA LEU A 169 -22.31 -13.52 10.99
C LEU A 169 -22.06 -14.99 11.38
N LEU A 170 -20.78 -15.35 11.56
CA LEU A 170 -20.27 -16.67 11.97
C LEU A 170 -20.20 -17.78 10.90
N LYS A 171 -20.53 -17.50 9.63
CA LYS A 171 -20.34 -18.45 8.52
C LYS A 171 -19.18 -18.01 7.63
N LYS A 172 -18.24 -18.93 7.40
CA LYS A 172 -17.22 -18.79 6.35
C LYS A 172 -17.81 -19.23 5.02
N LYS A 173 -17.65 -18.41 3.99
CA LYS A 173 -18.08 -18.73 2.62
C LYS A 173 -16.94 -18.50 1.66
N ILE A 174 -16.87 -19.33 0.63
CA ILE A 174 -16.05 -19.10 -0.55
C ILE A 174 -16.96 -18.46 -1.58
N ILE A 175 -16.57 -17.30 -2.08
CA ILE A 175 -17.30 -16.58 -3.11
C ILE A 175 -16.43 -16.59 -4.37
N HIS A 176 -17.06 -16.94 -5.49
CA HIS A 176 -16.48 -16.82 -6.82
C HIS A 176 -17.13 -15.62 -7.50
N TRP A 177 -16.31 -14.79 -8.12
CA TRP A 177 -16.74 -13.66 -8.92
C TRP A 177 -16.06 -13.72 -10.29
N ASN A 178 -16.75 -13.31 -11.35
CA ASN A 178 -16.21 -13.28 -12.70
C ASN A 178 -16.37 -11.88 -13.30
N LEU A 179 -15.32 -11.41 -14.00
CA LEU A 179 -15.26 -10.11 -14.66
C LEU A 179 -16.40 -9.86 -15.67
N ASN A 180 -16.98 -10.91 -16.24
CA ASN A 180 -18.11 -10.83 -17.16
C ASN A 180 -19.48 -10.80 -16.46
N GLY A 181 -19.51 -10.82 -15.13
CA GLY A 181 -20.73 -10.87 -14.31
C GLY A 181 -20.77 -12.08 -13.37
N ARG A 182 -21.54 -11.97 -12.27
CA ARG A 182 -21.80 -13.08 -11.34
C ARG A 182 -22.51 -14.23 -12.09
N MET A 183 -21.94 -15.44 -12.04
CA MET A 183 -22.72 -16.68 -12.18
C MET A 183 -23.01 -17.23 -10.80
#